data_AF-A0A8T1X449-F1
#
_entry.id   AF-A0A8T1X449-F1
#
_cell.length_a   1.000
_cell.length_b   1.000
_cell.length_c   1.000
_cell.angle_alpha   90.00
_cell.angle_beta   90.00
_cell.angle_gamma   90.00
#
_symmetry.space_group_name_H-M   'P 1'
#
loop_
_entity.id
_entity.type
_entity.pdbx_description
1 polymer ?
#
loop_
_entity_poly.entity_id
_entity_poly.type
_entity_poly.pdbx_seq_one_letter_code
_entity_poly.pdbx_strand_id
1 'polypeptide(L)'
;MVFSSAILGLAALASSYLVAPAAAADEALPWDGRLYDLTVETLTDKYLTHILTMRNDSSNNDPAKYVTITKDGRSPAYNGDTGVATIAVDDKAIFKAQNNFRRSELVQNVAGNAEGTTFFRASVMKEEAFLNPYAWQMIFPESHIFEIRVDATKSPAKIIYLNNGTWDAKWETEFVADTWYNFGIGVTAAKSGNGSVLEFYTSEGDKDLALVATHDVVTEFPSTYEFHYGLLTLSDDGSDPKMNAKQDIVSYNGVSVEAKVSTTASSSSTGAASSTTSSTASSTASESSSTTDNTDTKTADTPATTPATATTAPVKSSEGCARRN
;
A
#
# COMPACT_ATOMS: atom_id res chain seq x y z
N MET A 1 -1.61 -44.68 9.36
CA MET A 1 -0.41 -44.00 8.82
C MET A 1 -0.88 -42.72 8.17
N VAL A 2 -0.66 -41.58 8.83
CA VAL A 2 -1.01 -40.28 8.29
C VAL A 2 0.17 -39.85 7.44
N PHE A 3 -0.01 -39.81 6.12
CA PHE A 3 1.00 -39.27 5.22
C PHE A 3 1.07 -37.76 5.45
N SER A 4 2.13 -37.32 6.15
CA SER A 4 2.54 -35.93 6.19
C SER A 4 3.07 -35.56 4.81
N SER A 5 2.28 -34.81 4.04
CA SER A 5 2.79 -34.13 2.86
C SER A 5 3.61 -32.94 3.31
N ALA A 6 4.94 -33.12 3.36
CA ALA A 6 5.88 -32.01 3.39
C ALA A 6 5.79 -31.28 2.04
N ILE A 7 5.13 -30.12 2.03
CA ILE A 7 5.22 -29.19 0.90
C ILE A 7 6.62 -28.56 0.99
N LEU A 8 7.48 -28.96 0.08
CA LEU A 8 8.78 -28.35 -0.19
C LEU A 8 8.54 -26.89 -0.60
N GLY A 9 8.75 -25.97 0.35
CA GLY A 9 8.86 -24.55 0.08
C GLY A 9 10.15 -24.25 -0.68
N LEU A 10 9.98 -23.85 -1.93
CA LEU A 10 10.99 -23.30 -2.86
C LEU A 10 10.21 -22.25 -3.66
N ALA A 11 10.56 -20.97 -3.74
CA ALA A 11 11.74 -20.25 -3.31
C ALA A 11 11.31 -18.83 -2.88
N ALA A 12 11.76 -18.37 -1.72
CA ALA A 12 11.96 -16.95 -1.52
C ALA A 12 13.15 -16.57 -2.41
N LEU A 13 12.88 -16.12 -3.64
CA LEU A 13 13.87 -15.44 -4.47
C LEU A 13 14.10 -14.05 -3.85
N ALA A 14 14.74 -14.04 -2.69
CA ALA A 14 15.35 -12.83 -2.14
C ALA A 14 16.39 -12.37 -3.17
N SER A 15 16.04 -11.34 -3.94
CA SER A 15 16.94 -10.73 -4.90
C SER A 15 17.96 -9.87 -4.15
N SER A 16 18.84 -10.53 -3.40
CA SER A 16 19.97 -9.92 -2.73
C SER A 16 21.04 -9.51 -3.75
N TYR A 17 20.80 -8.43 -4.49
CA TYR A 17 21.82 -7.74 -5.25
C TYR A 17 22.33 -6.53 -4.47
N LEU A 18 23.12 -6.81 -3.44
CA LEU A 18 24.03 -5.85 -2.81
C LEU A 18 25.16 -5.51 -3.80
N VAL A 19 24.90 -4.63 -4.75
CA VAL A 19 25.92 -3.62 -5.07
C VAL A 19 25.51 -2.46 -4.20
N ALA A 20 26.11 -2.31 -3.02
CA ALA A 20 25.83 -1.19 -2.14
C ALA A 20 26.34 0.10 -2.82
N PRO A 21 25.47 0.98 -3.36
CA PRO A 21 25.71 2.38 -3.06
C PRO A 21 25.74 2.45 -1.54
N ALA A 22 26.61 3.27 -0.94
CA ALA A 22 26.66 3.46 0.51
C ALA A 22 25.22 3.43 1.05
N ALA A 23 24.88 2.39 1.83
CA ALA A 23 23.50 2.15 2.20
C ALA A 23 22.98 3.46 2.79
N ALA A 24 21.98 4.06 2.13
CA ALA A 24 21.39 5.28 2.64
C ALA A 24 20.98 4.97 4.09
N ALA A 25 21.35 5.86 5.02
CA ALA A 25 20.99 5.67 6.41
C ALA A 25 19.46 5.52 6.51
N ASP A 26 19.00 4.63 7.38
CA ASP A 26 17.57 4.44 7.59
C ASP A 26 16.92 5.76 8.01
N GLU A 27 15.81 6.12 7.37
CA GLU A 27 15.02 7.28 7.78
C GLU A 27 14.41 7.03 9.17
N ALA A 28 14.50 8.04 10.03
CA ALA A 28 13.95 7.96 11.38
C ALA A 28 12.41 8.01 11.35
N LEU A 29 11.79 7.46 12.40
CA LEU A 29 10.35 7.59 12.59
C LEU A 29 10.00 8.91 13.32
N PRO A 30 8.91 9.60 12.93
CA PRO A 30 8.05 9.30 11.78
C PRO A 30 8.75 9.68 10.46
N TRP A 31 8.52 8.86 9.43
CA TRP A 31 8.94 9.17 8.08
C TRP A 31 7.73 9.57 7.22
N ASP A 32 7.82 10.76 6.62
CA ASP A 32 6.79 11.36 5.78
C ASP A 32 7.05 11.06 4.30
N GLY A 33 6.42 10.00 3.80
CA GLY A 33 6.42 9.63 2.39
C GLY A 33 5.28 10.25 1.58
N ARG A 34 4.62 11.32 2.05
CA ARG A 34 3.47 11.89 1.32
C ARG A 34 3.94 12.73 0.13
N LEU A 35 3.05 12.84 -0.86
CA LEU A 35 3.38 13.25 -2.24
C LEU A 35 2.99 14.69 -2.59
N TYR A 36 2.25 15.39 -1.72
CA TYR A 36 1.67 16.73 -1.94
C TYR A 36 2.67 17.83 -2.37
N ASP A 37 3.94 17.66 -2.03
CA ASP A 37 5.06 18.58 -2.27
C ASP A 37 6.09 18.04 -3.28
N LEU A 38 5.84 16.87 -3.88
CA LEU A 38 6.76 16.25 -4.83
C LEU A 38 6.41 16.54 -6.29
N THR A 39 7.43 16.42 -7.13
CA THR A 39 7.34 16.19 -8.57
C THR A 39 8.18 14.96 -8.93
N VAL A 40 8.17 14.53 -10.19
CA VAL A 40 9.02 13.40 -10.63
C VAL A 40 10.50 13.73 -10.41
N GLU A 41 10.89 14.98 -10.63
CA GLU A 41 12.26 15.47 -10.47
C GLU A 41 12.73 15.50 -9.01
N THR A 42 11.80 15.65 -8.05
CA THR A 42 12.11 15.72 -6.62
C THR A 42 11.83 14.42 -5.87
N LEU A 43 11.50 13.32 -6.57
CA LEU A 43 11.30 12.00 -5.95
C LEU A 43 12.48 11.57 -5.08
N THR A 44 13.71 11.89 -5.51
CA THR A 44 14.94 11.54 -4.79
C THR A 44 15.12 12.28 -3.47
N ASP A 45 14.32 13.31 -3.21
CA ASP A 45 14.36 14.03 -1.93
C ASP A 45 13.74 13.18 -0.80
N LYS A 46 12.86 12.21 -1.15
CA LYS A 46 12.17 11.35 -0.18
C LYS A 46 12.36 9.86 -0.42
N TYR A 47 12.70 9.44 -1.63
CA TYR A 47 12.68 8.03 -2.04
C TYR A 47 13.94 7.62 -2.80
N LEU A 48 14.32 6.37 -2.61
CA LEU A 48 15.27 5.67 -3.46
C LEU A 48 14.59 5.28 -4.77
N THR A 49 15.11 5.76 -5.90
CA THR A 49 14.53 5.56 -7.25
C THR A 49 15.28 4.52 -8.08
N HIS A 50 16.12 3.71 -7.45
CA HIS A 50 17.04 2.79 -8.14
C HIS A 50 16.31 1.72 -8.99
N ILE A 51 15.10 1.30 -8.60
CA ILE A 51 14.28 0.38 -9.41
C ILE A 51 13.85 1.02 -10.75
N LEU A 52 13.63 2.33 -10.76
CA LEU A 52 13.25 3.11 -11.94
C LEU A 52 14.46 3.48 -12.81
N THR A 53 15.62 3.73 -12.19
CA THR A 53 16.80 4.29 -12.85
C THR A 53 17.90 3.27 -13.21
N MET A 54 17.79 2.02 -12.74
CA MET A 54 18.72 0.94 -13.08
C MET A 54 18.03 -0.15 -13.91
N ARG A 55 17.40 0.24 -15.02
CA ARG A 55 16.78 -0.72 -15.95
C ARG A 55 17.83 -1.56 -16.67
N ASN A 56 17.40 -2.71 -17.19
CA ASN A 56 18.22 -3.58 -18.04
C ASN A 56 18.66 -2.88 -19.33
N ASP A 57 17.78 -2.08 -19.90
CA ASP A 57 18.02 -1.18 -21.02
C ASP A 57 17.98 0.26 -20.50
N SER A 58 19.15 0.90 -20.51
CA SER A 58 19.32 2.28 -20.05
C SER A 58 18.43 3.30 -20.77
N SER A 59 17.91 2.98 -21.97
CA SER A 59 16.94 3.83 -22.65
C SER A 59 15.66 4.02 -21.84
N ASN A 60 15.37 3.13 -20.88
CA ASN A 60 14.21 3.15 -20.00
C ASN A 60 14.51 3.66 -18.58
N ASN A 61 15.69 4.24 -18.33
CA ASN A 61 16.06 4.71 -16.99
C ASN A 61 15.39 6.04 -16.55
N ASP A 62 14.61 6.68 -17.41
CA ASP A 62 13.90 7.91 -17.08
C ASP A 62 12.67 7.61 -16.21
N PRO A 63 12.63 8.05 -14.93
CA PRO A 63 11.48 7.84 -14.06
C PRO A 63 10.17 8.37 -14.64
N ALA A 64 10.19 9.44 -15.45
CA ALA A 64 8.99 10.03 -16.03
C ALA A 64 8.25 9.10 -17.02
N LYS A 65 8.91 8.01 -17.48
CA LYS A 65 8.26 6.96 -18.28
C LYS A 65 7.35 6.04 -17.47
N TYR A 66 7.55 6.00 -16.16
CA TYR A 66 6.92 5.03 -15.26
C TYR A 66 6.25 5.66 -14.06
N VAL A 67 6.55 6.92 -13.74
CA VAL A 67 5.98 7.63 -12.60
C VAL A 67 5.49 8.99 -13.06
N THR A 68 4.27 9.33 -12.66
CA THR A 68 3.77 10.71 -12.70
C THR A 68 3.35 11.12 -11.30
N ILE A 69 3.53 12.41 -10.97
CA ILE A 69 3.02 13.01 -9.74
C ILE A 69 1.93 14.01 -10.11
N THR A 70 0.72 13.75 -9.63
CA THR A 70 -0.42 14.66 -9.77
C THR A 70 -0.60 15.39 -8.44
N LYS A 71 -0.20 16.66 -8.42
CA LYS A 71 -0.50 17.54 -7.30
C LYS A 71 -2.01 17.71 -7.19
N ASP A 72 -2.55 17.55 -5.97
CA ASP A 72 -3.98 17.58 -5.69
C ASP A 72 -4.79 16.49 -6.44
N GLY A 73 -4.15 15.36 -6.76
CA GLY A 73 -4.77 14.22 -7.42
C GLY A 73 -5.78 13.44 -6.57
N ARG A 74 -5.84 13.68 -5.26
CA ARG A 74 -6.86 13.09 -4.37
C ARG A 74 -7.54 14.16 -3.53
N SER A 75 -8.87 14.18 -3.60
CA SER A 75 -9.74 15.04 -2.79
C SER A 75 -10.96 14.24 -2.31
N PRO A 76 -11.25 14.21 -0.99
CA PRO A 76 -10.49 14.84 0.08
C PRO A 76 -9.09 14.23 0.24
N ALA A 77 -8.19 14.96 0.89
CA ALA A 77 -6.86 14.44 1.23
C ALA A 77 -6.99 13.21 2.14
N TYR A 78 -6.14 12.21 1.94
CA TYR A 78 -6.07 11.04 2.81
C TYR A 78 -4.72 10.99 3.50
N ASN A 79 -4.71 10.74 4.82
CA ASN A 79 -3.54 10.90 5.68
C ASN A 79 -2.88 12.30 5.51
N GLY A 80 -3.69 13.32 5.20
CA GLY A 80 -3.21 14.68 4.96
C GLY A 80 -2.47 14.87 3.64
N ASP A 81 -2.52 13.87 2.74
CA ASP A 81 -1.86 13.90 1.43
C ASP A 81 -2.86 14.17 0.31
N THR A 82 -2.64 15.25 -0.44
CA THR A 82 -3.39 15.56 -1.66
C THR A 82 -2.68 15.07 -2.92
N GLY A 83 -1.40 14.73 -2.85
CA GLY A 83 -0.61 14.26 -3.99
C GLY A 83 -0.90 12.81 -4.34
N VAL A 84 -0.85 12.47 -5.62
CA VAL A 84 -0.98 11.09 -6.10
C VAL A 84 0.22 10.77 -6.99
N ALA A 85 0.85 9.63 -6.74
CA ALA A 85 1.84 9.06 -7.63
C ALA A 85 1.17 7.96 -8.43
N THR A 86 1.18 8.05 -9.76
CA THR A 86 0.83 6.89 -10.59
C THR A 86 2.11 6.17 -10.95
N ILE A 87 2.13 4.85 -10.78
CA ILE A 87 3.28 4.00 -11.08
C ILE A 87 2.86 2.98 -12.13
N ALA A 88 3.61 2.93 -13.22
CA ALA A 88 3.35 2.14 -14.40
C ALA A 88 4.37 1.00 -14.58
N VAL A 89 3.90 -0.14 -15.10
CA VAL A 89 4.73 -1.31 -15.45
C VAL A 89 4.31 -1.84 -16.82
N ASP A 90 5.31 -2.09 -17.68
CA ASP A 90 5.18 -2.72 -19.00
C ASP A 90 6.27 -3.79 -19.21
N ASP A 91 6.42 -4.29 -20.43
CA ASP A 91 7.43 -5.28 -20.80
C ASP A 91 8.87 -4.78 -20.67
N LYS A 92 9.11 -3.46 -20.57
CA LYS A 92 10.44 -2.83 -20.45
C LYS A 92 10.82 -2.50 -19.01
N ALA A 93 9.89 -2.61 -18.07
CA ALA A 93 10.13 -2.38 -16.64
C ALA A 93 10.94 -3.52 -15.98
N ILE A 94 12.16 -3.74 -16.45
CA ILE A 94 13.07 -4.80 -15.99
C ILE A 94 14.20 -4.15 -15.21
N PHE A 95 14.31 -4.46 -13.92
CA PHE A 95 15.41 -3.98 -13.08
C PHE A 95 16.67 -4.84 -13.29
N LYS A 96 17.79 -4.21 -13.66
CA LYS A 96 19.09 -4.87 -13.90
C LYS A 96 18.95 -6.13 -14.77
N ALA A 97 19.28 -7.31 -14.25
CA ALA A 97 19.23 -8.57 -14.99
C ALA A 97 18.00 -9.44 -14.65
N GLN A 98 17.00 -8.90 -13.96
CA GLN A 98 15.83 -9.63 -13.45
C GLN A 98 14.77 -9.85 -14.54
N ASN A 99 15.10 -10.59 -15.61
CA ASN A 99 14.19 -10.81 -16.73
C ASN A 99 12.91 -11.58 -16.36
N ASN A 100 12.93 -12.33 -15.26
CA ASN A 100 11.75 -13.01 -14.71
C ASN A 100 10.83 -12.10 -13.88
N PHE A 101 11.14 -10.81 -13.75
CA PHE A 101 10.32 -9.81 -13.07
C PHE A 101 9.88 -8.70 -14.02
N ARG A 102 8.74 -8.08 -13.74
CA ARG A 102 8.37 -6.76 -14.26
C ARG A 102 8.00 -5.89 -13.07
N ARG A 103 8.74 -4.79 -12.89
CA ARG A 103 8.64 -4.00 -11.68
C ARG A 103 8.94 -2.52 -11.84
N SER A 104 8.17 -1.68 -11.17
CA SER A 104 8.43 -0.24 -10.99
C SER A 104 7.99 0.11 -9.58
N GLU A 105 8.91 0.57 -8.76
CA GLU A 105 8.68 0.83 -7.34
C GLU A 105 9.43 2.07 -6.90
N LEU A 106 8.81 2.78 -5.96
CA LEU A 106 9.51 3.73 -5.11
C LEU A 106 9.86 3.01 -3.81
N VAL A 107 11.06 3.27 -3.31
CA VAL A 107 11.64 2.53 -2.19
C VAL A 107 12.12 3.49 -1.12
N GLN A 108 12.03 3.11 0.15
CA GLN A 108 12.73 3.80 1.22
C GLN A 108 13.16 2.84 2.33
N ASN A 109 14.36 3.07 2.88
CA ASN A 109 14.81 2.42 4.10
C ASN A 109 14.29 3.20 5.31
N VAL A 110 13.55 2.56 6.20
CA VAL A 110 13.00 3.18 7.42
C VAL A 110 13.39 2.39 8.66
N ALA A 111 13.67 3.09 9.75
CA ALA A 111 14.00 2.46 11.03
C ALA A 111 12.79 1.74 11.63
N GLY A 112 13.03 0.59 12.28
CA GLY A 112 12.05 -0.09 13.09
C GLY A 112 11.93 0.49 14.50
N ASN A 113 10.71 0.49 15.05
CA ASN A 113 10.45 0.99 16.40
C ASN A 113 10.59 -0.11 17.46
N ALA A 114 11.81 -0.33 17.97
CA ALA A 114 12.07 -1.34 19.01
C ALA A 114 11.28 -1.12 20.32
N GLU A 115 10.84 0.11 20.59
CA GLU A 115 10.13 0.47 21.82
C GLU A 115 8.59 0.43 21.65
N GLY A 116 8.09 0.12 20.45
CA GLY A 116 6.66 0.19 20.17
C GLY A 116 6.28 -0.38 18.81
N THR A 117 5.43 0.36 18.10
CA THR A 117 4.89 -0.02 16.78
C THR A 117 5.60 0.74 15.68
N THR A 118 6.01 0.02 14.64
CA THR A 118 6.28 0.61 13.31
C THR A 118 4.99 0.53 12.52
N PHE A 119 4.37 1.67 12.20
CA PHE A 119 3.05 1.70 11.58
C PHE A 119 3.12 2.24 10.15
N PHE A 120 2.97 1.36 9.17
CA PHE A 120 3.01 1.67 7.74
C PHE A 120 1.62 2.09 7.26
N ARG A 121 1.54 3.15 6.45
CA ARG A 121 0.32 3.57 5.76
C ARG A 121 0.59 3.70 4.27
N ALA A 122 -0.36 3.27 3.46
CA ALA A 122 -0.40 3.55 2.02
C ALA A 122 -1.82 3.31 1.50
N SER A 123 -2.21 4.07 0.48
CA SER A 123 -3.46 3.85 -0.25
C SER A 123 -3.16 3.53 -1.70
N VAL A 124 -4.00 2.67 -2.31
CA VAL A 124 -3.91 2.32 -3.73
C VAL A 124 -5.26 2.50 -4.41
N MET A 125 -5.23 2.89 -5.68
CA MET A 125 -6.39 2.89 -6.56
C MET A 125 -5.92 2.52 -7.97
N LYS A 126 -6.77 1.83 -8.72
CA LYS A 126 -6.56 1.67 -10.15
C LYS A 126 -7.90 1.86 -10.86
N GLU A 127 -7.90 2.73 -11.87
CA GLU A 127 -9.12 3.21 -12.57
C GLU A 127 -9.75 2.13 -13.46
N GLU A 128 -8.95 1.18 -13.94
CA GLU A 128 -9.37 0.11 -14.86
C GLU A 128 -9.07 -1.29 -14.28
N ALA A 129 -9.59 -2.34 -14.91
CA ALA A 129 -9.17 -3.70 -14.58
C ALA A 129 -7.67 -3.91 -14.89
N PHE A 130 -7.02 -4.82 -14.17
CA PHE A 130 -5.66 -5.24 -14.50
C PHE A 130 -5.61 -5.85 -15.89
N LEU A 131 -4.71 -5.31 -16.73
CA LEU A 131 -4.55 -5.74 -18.12
C LEU A 131 -3.80 -7.07 -18.18
N ASN A 132 -2.81 -7.22 -17.30
CA ASN A 132 -1.94 -8.38 -17.24
C ASN A 132 -2.37 -9.30 -16.07
N PRO A 133 -2.83 -10.54 -16.35
CA PRO A 133 -3.45 -11.42 -15.35
C PRO A 133 -2.39 -12.15 -14.51
N TYR A 134 -1.69 -11.39 -13.67
CA TYR A 134 -0.67 -11.89 -12.76
C TYR A 134 -1.01 -11.59 -11.30
N ALA A 135 -0.27 -12.22 -10.37
CA ALA A 135 -0.18 -11.72 -9.02
C ALA A 135 0.77 -10.52 -8.99
N TRP A 136 0.28 -9.38 -8.49
CA TRP A 136 0.97 -8.11 -8.39
C TRP A 136 1.23 -7.78 -6.92
N GLN A 137 2.49 -7.69 -6.52
CA GLN A 137 2.86 -7.09 -5.23
C GLN A 137 2.72 -5.57 -5.35
N MET A 138 2.06 -4.95 -4.36
CA MET A 138 1.74 -3.52 -4.39
C MET A 138 2.41 -2.72 -3.27
N ILE A 139 2.42 -3.29 -2.06
CA ILE A 139 2.98 -2.67 -0.85
C ILE A 139 3.65 -3.78 -0.05
N PHE A 140 4.97 -3.72 0.12
CA PHE A 140 5.72 -4.77 0.80
C PHE A 140 7.09 -4.26 1.26
N PRO A 141 7.60 -4.71 2.42
CA PRO A 141 9.01 -4.62 2.71
C PRO A 141 9.79 -5.79 2.06
N GLU A 142 11.07 -5.62 1.77
CA GLU A 142 11.94 -6.67 1.19
C GLU A 142 12.00 -7.94 2.05
N SER A 143 11.71 -7.85 3.36
CA SER A 143 11.62 -9.02 4.25
C SER A 143 10.38 -9.88 4.02
N HIS A 144 9.39 -9.39 3.26
CA HIS A 144 8.09 -10.03 3.04
C HIS A 144 7.35 -10.39 4.35
N ILE A 145 7.61 -9.65 5.44
CA ILE A 145 6.93 -9.86 6.72
C ILE A 145 5.42 -9.61 6.60
N PHE A 146 5.02 -8.64 5.77
CA PHE A 146 3.66 -8.40 5.31
C PHE A 146 3.66 -8.03 3.83
N GLU A 147 2.58 -8.28 3.12
CA GLU A 147 2.41 -7.80 1.75
C GLU A 147 0.95 -7.51 1.44
N ILE A 148 0.70 -6.43 0.69
CA ILE A 148 -0.55 -6.20 -0.01
C ILE A 148 -0.34 -6.50 -1.48
N ARG A 149 -1.19 -7.36 -2.05
CA ARG A 149 -1.12 -7.77 -3.45
C ARG A 149 -2.48 -7.66 -4.13
N VAL A 150 -2.49 -7.65 -5.46
CA VAL A 150 -3.66 -8.00 -6.26
C VAL A 150 -3.39 -9.30 -7.00
N ASP A 151 -4.26 -10.28 -6.84
CA ASP A 151 -4.30 -11.48 -7.67
C ASP A 151 -5.23 -11.25 -8.87
N ALA A 152 -4.65 -10.77 -9.98
CA ALA A 152 -5.35 -10.57 -11.24
C ALA A 152 -5.46 -11.85 -12.09
N THR A 153 -5.00 -13.01 -11.59
CA THR A 153 -5.27 -14.31 -12.22
C THR A 153 -6.70 -14.76 -11.97
N LYS A 154 -7.38 -14.16 -10.98
CA LYS A 154 -8.77 -14.45 -10.63
C LYS A 154 -9.74 -13.58 -11.43
N SER A 155 -10.97 -14.08 -11.54
CA SER A 155 -12.08 -13.35 -12.15
C SER A 155 -13.30 -13.44 -11.20
N PRO A 156 -13.66 -12.34 -10.52
CA PRO A 156 -12.98 -11.04 -10.48
C PRO A 156 -11.60 -11.12 -9.79
N ALA A 157 -10.72 -10.14 -10.08
CA ALA A 157 -9.44 -10.01 -9.40
C ALA A 157 -9.65 -9.77 -7.90
N LYS A 158 -8.66 -10.11 -7.07
CA LYS A 158 -8.76 -9.93 -5.61
C LYS A 158 -7.60 -9.14 -5.04
N ILE A 159 -7.86 -8.23 -4.12
CA ILE A 159 -6.83 -7.72 -3.22
C ILE A 159 -6.62 -8.75 -2.11
N ILE A 160 -5.36 -9.05 -1.79
CA ILE A 160 -5.00 -9.99 -0.72
C ILE A 160 -3.96 -9.38 0.21
N TYR A 161 -4.08 -9.71 1.49
CA TYR A 161 -3.08 -9.45 2.52
C TYR A 161 -2.39 -10.78 2.89
N LEU A 162 -1.06 -10.79 2.74
CA LEU A 162 -0.19 -11.90 3.12
C LEU A 162 0.70 -11.48 4.29
N ASN A 163 1.17 -12.48 5.05
CA ASN A 163 2.20 -12.26 6.05
C ASN A 163 3.16 -13.45 6.19
N ASN A 164 4.23 -13.23 6.95
CA ASN A 164 5.21 -14.23 7.34
C ASN A 164 5.92 -14.90 6.15
N GLY A 165 6.08 -14.18 5.03
CA GLY A 165 6.66 -14.71 3.79
C GLY A 165 5.90 -15.89 3.20
N THR A 166 4.60 -16.02 3.48
CA THR A 166 3.76 -17.12 3.00
C THR A 166 2.79 -16.67 1.91
N TRP A 167 2.31 -17.64 1.11
CA TRP A 167 1.29 -17.42 0.08
C TRP A 167 -0.15 -17.59 0.59
N ASP A 168 -0.32 -17.78 1.91
CA ASP A 168 -1.62 -18.01 2.53
C ASP A 168 -2.28 -16.67 2.88
N ALA A 169 -3.30 -16.30 2.12
CA ALA A 169 -4.03 -15.05 2.32
C ALA A 169 -4.72 -15.02 3.68
N LYS A 170 -4.40 -14.01 4.49
CA LYS A 170 -4.99 -13.79 5.81
C LYS A 170 -6.23 -12.91 5.74
N TRP A 171 -6.33 -12.13 4.68
CA TRP A 171 -7.51 -11.36 4.32
C TRP A 171 -7.55 -11.18 2.80
N GLU A 172 -8.76 -11.14 2.24
CA GLU A 172 -8.98 -10.85 0.82
C GLU A 172 -10.31 -10.11 0.60
N THR A 173 -10.37 -9.32 -0.46
CA THR A 173 -11.60 -8.72 -0.97
C THR A 173 -11.58 -8.69 -2.50
N GLU A 174 -12.74 -8.54 -3.13
CA GLU A 174 -12.82 -8.29 -4.57
C GLU A 174 -12.16 -6.95 -4.91
N PHE A 175 -11.33 -6.94 -5.94
CA PHE A 175 -10.78 -5.71 -6.50
C PHE A 175 -11.84 -5.04 -7.38
N VAL A 176 -12.23 -3.82 -6.99
CA VAL A 176 -13.15 -2.96 -7.72
C VAL A 176 -12.35 -1.79 -8.27
N ALA A 177 -12.41 -1.60 -9.59
CA ALA A 177 -11.77 -0.47 -10.24
C ALA A 177 -12.35 0.87 -9.72
N ASP A 178 -11.54 1.93 -9.80
CA ASP A 178 -11.91 3.28 -9.34
C ASP A 178 -12.26 3.36 -7.84
N THR A 179 -11.79 2.40 -7.04
CA THR A 179 -11.93 2.39 -5.59
C THR A 179 -10.58 2.63 -4.92
N TRP A 180 -10.52 3.62 -4.02
CA TRP A 180 -9.38 3.80 -3.12
C TRP A 180 -9.44 2.78 -2.00
N TYR A 181 -8.42 1.92 -1.93
CA TYR A 181 -8.19 1.00 -0.82
C TYR A 181 -7.07 1.56 0.04
N ASN A 182 -7.35 1.76 1.32
CA ASN A 182 -6.36 2.28 2.26
C ASN A 182 -5.91 1.16 3.20
N PHE A 183 -4.61 1.08 3.45
CA PHE A 183 -4.00 0.07 4.30
C PHE A 183 -3.18 0.71 5.42
N GLY A 184 -3.24 0.07 6.59
CA GLY A 184 -2.36 0.33 7.72
C GLY A 184 -1.78 -0.98 8.25
N ILE A 185 -0.47 -1.07 8.46
CA ILE A 185 0.16 -2.25 9.04
C ILE A 185 0.94 -1.84 10.28
N GLY A 186 0.52 -2.30 11.45
CA GLY A 186 1.31 -2.19 12.68
C GLY A 186 2.22 -3.39 12.82
N VAL A 187 3.51 -3.15 13.08
CA VAL A 187 4.48 -4.20 13.41
C VAL A 187 5.09 -3.91 14.77
N THR A 188 4.98 -4.86 15.70
CA THR A 188 5.59 -4.77 17.04
C THR A 188 6.37 -6.05 17.34
N ALA A 189 7.33 -5.99 18.26
CA ALA A 189 7.99 -7.20 18.76
C ALA A 189 7.00 -8.14 19.45
N ALA A 190 7.15 -9.46 19.24
CA ALA A 190 6.40 -10.45 20.00
C ALA A 190 6.80 -10.41 21.48
N LYS A 191 5.84 -10.72 22.37
CA LYS A 191 6.10 -10.74 23.83
C LYS A 191 7.11 -11.80 24.26
N SER A 192 7.33 -12.82 23.43
CA SER A 192 8.25 -13.91 23.66
C SER A 192 8.90 -14.36 22.36
N GLY A 193 10.18 -14.73 22.41
CA GLY A 193 10.96 -15.04 21.21
C GLY A 193 11.44 -13.78 20.49
N ASN A 194 11.90 -13.96 19.25
CA ASN A 194 12.35 -12.86 18.38
C ASN A 194 11.32 -12.50 17.30
N GLY A 195 10.16 -13.17 17.26
CA GLY A 195 9.12 -12.95 16.25
C GLY A 195 8.42 -11.58 16.37
N SER A 196 7.39 -11.39 15.55
CA SER A 196 6.64 -10.13 15.48
C SER A 196 5.14 -10.34 15.68
N VAL A 197 4.44 -9.27 16.03
CA VAL A 197 2.97 -9.18 15.97
C VAL A 197 2.60 -8.17 14.90
N LEU A 198 1.70 -8.56 13.99
CA LEU A 198 1.22 -7.74 12.90
C LEU A 198 -0.25 -7.39 13.12
N GLU A 199 -0.57 -6.11 13.08
CA GLU A 199 -1.93 -5.59 13.08
C GLU A 199 -2.27 -5.09 11.68
N PHE A 200 -3.30 -5.68 11.07
CA PHE A 200 -3.77 -5.33 9.73
C PHE A 200 -5.00 -4.44 9.81
N TYR A 201 -4.87 -3.23 9.27
CA TYR A 201 -5.94 -2.26 9.16
C TYR A 201 -6.27 -1.98 7.71
N THR A 202 -7.56 -1.80 7.41
CA THR A 202 -7.97 -1.36 6.08
C THR A 202 -9.27 -0.57 6.10
N SER A 203 -9.51 0.17 5.02
CA SER A 203 -10.75 0.89 4.74
C SER A 203 -10.85 1.18 3.23
N GLU A 204 -12.02 1.64 2.79
CA GLU A 204 -12.26 2.09 1.42
C GLU A 204 -12.70 3.56 1.39
N GLY A 205 -12.33 4.25 0.30
CA GLY A 205 -12.65 5.67 0.10
C GLY A 205 -12.00 6.54 1.16
N ASP A 206 -12.79 7.39 1.82
CA ASP A 206 -12.31 8.41 2.77
C ASP A 206 -12.55 8.02 4.23
N LYS A 207 -12.79 6.74 4.49
CA LYS A 207 -13.04 6.24 5.85
C LYS A 207 -11.74 6.10 6.63
N ASP A 208 -11.84 6.25 7.95
CA ASP A 208 -10.76 5.89 8.86
C ASP A 208 -10.44 4.40 8.74
N LEU A 209 -9.16 4.05 8.94
CA LEU A 209 -8.69 2.68 8.98
C LEU A 209 -9.34 1.92 10.15
N ALA A 210 -9.89 0.75 9.87
CA ALA A 210 -10.39 -0.17 10.89
C ALA A 210 -9.42 -1.34 11.05
N LEU A 211 -9.14 -1.74 12.30
CA LEU A 211 -8.40 -2.98 12.59
C LEU A 211 -9.25 -4.18 12.17
N VAL A 212 -8.72 -5.03 11.29
CA VAL A 212 -9.42 -6.21 10.78
C VAL A 212 -8.82 -7.50 11.32
N ALA A 213 -7.50 -7.56 11.55
CA ALA A 213 -6.85 -8.75 12.06
C ALA A 213 -5.56 -8.45 12.84
N THR A 214 -5.18 -9.38 13.72
CA THR A 214 -3.90 -9.40 14.44
C THR A 214 -3.28 -10.79 14.30
N HIS A 215 -1.98 -10.85 14.03
CA HIS A 215 -1.26 -12.11 13.79
C HIS A 215 0.08 -12.13 14.51
N ASP A 216 0.34 -13.19 15.28
CA ASP A 216 1.70 -13.55 15.69
C ASP A 216 2.42 -14.22 14.50
N VAL A 217 3.61 -13.74 14.15
CA VAL A 217 4.43 -14.29 13.06
C VAL A 217 5.82 -14.66 13.57
N VAL A 218 6.42 -15.66 12.93
CA VAL A 218 7.77 -16.13 13.30
C VAL A 218 8.88 -15.29 12.67
N THR A 219 8.56 -14.48 11.66
CA THR A 219 9.49 -13.50 11.10
C THR A 219 10.00 -12.58 12.20
N GLU A 220 11.33 -12.52 12.30
CA GLU A 220 12.02 -11.72 13.31
C GLU A 220 11.65 -10.24 13.19
N PHE A 221 11.47 -9.57 14.33
CA PHE A 221 11.14 -8.15 14.38
C PHE A 221 12.27 -7.31 13.74
N PRO A 222 12.03 -6.66 12.59
CA PRO A 222 13.09 -5.97 11.87
C PRO A 222 13.54 -4.68 12.56
N SER A 223 14.86 -4.47 12.63
CA SER A 223 15.44 -3.18 13.05
C SER A 223 15.37 -2.11 11.96
N THR A 224 15.23 -2.54 10.69
CA THR A 224 15.09 -1.70 9.51
C THR A 224 14.15 -2.38 8.52
N TYR A 225 13.48 -1.58 7.68
CA TYR A 225 12.63 -2.03 6.60
C TYR A 225 13.04 -1.32 5.32
N GLU A 226 13.43 -2.09 4.29
CA GLU A 226 13.43 -1.58 2.92
C GLU A 226 11.99 -1.69 2.40
N PHE A 227 11.27 -0.58 2.42
CA PHE A 227 9.83 -0.50 2.15
C PHE A 227 9.57 -0.10 0.69
N HIS A 228 8.85 -0.95 -0.03
CA HIS A 228 8.50 -0.80 -1.44
C HIS A 228 6.99 -0.52 -1.59
N TYR A 229 6.65 0.45 -2.42
CA TYR A 229 5.30 0.66 -2.92
C TYR A 229 5.34 1.03 -4.41
N GLY A 230 4.60 0.26 -5.17
CA GLY A 230 4.71 0.16 -6.62
C GLY A 230 4.26 -1.21 -7.07
N LEU A 231 4.50 -1.56 -8.32
CA LEU A 231 4.04 -2.83 -8.87
C LEU A 231 5.22 -3.75 -9.13
N LEU A 232 5.12 -4.99 -8.66
CA LEU A 232 6.03 -6.09 -9.00
C LEU A 232 5.24 -7.34 -9.35
N THR A 233 5.58 -7.96 -10.47
CA THR A 233 5.15 -9.32 -10.78
C THR A 233 6.33 -10.17 -11.23
N LEU A 234 6.18 -11.48 -11.09
CA LEU A 234 7.12 -12.50 -11.50
C LEU A 234 6.37 -13.72 -12.05
N SER A 235 7.03 -14.48 -12.92
CA SER A 235 6.52 -15.79 -13.33
C SER A 235 7.03 -16.87 -12.39
N ASP A 236 6.13 -17.74 -11.93
CA ASP A 236 6.46 -18.85 -11.03
C ASP A 236 7.43 -19.87 -11.66
N ASP A 237 7.41 -20.00 -12.98
CA ASP A 237 8.28 -20.90 -13.74
C ASP A 237 9.65 -20.27 -14.09
N GLY A 238 9.91 -19.05 -13.63
CA GLY A 238 11.14 -18.31 -13.90
C GLY A 238 11.23 -17.75 -15.33
N SER A 239 10.19 -17.89 -16.16
CA SER A 239 10.13 -17.28 -17.48
C SER A 239 9.84 -15.78 -17.40
N ASP A 240 10.13 -15.06 -18.48
CA ASP A 240 9.77 -13.65 -18.60
C ASP A 240 8.24 -13.45 -18.56
N PRO A 241 7.70 -12.59 -17.67
CA PRO A 241 6.30 -12.21 -17.73
C PRO A 241 5.95 -11.60 -19.09
N LYS A 242 4.88 -12.12 -19.70
CA LYS A 242 4.36 -11.66 -20.99
C LYS A 242 3.38 -10.53 -20.77
N MET A 243 3.86 -9.31 -20.95
CA MET A 243 3.07 -8.11 -20.76
C MET A 243 2.32 -7.72 -22.04
N ASN A 244 1.14 -7.13 -21.87
CA ASN A 244 0.43 -6.41 -22.91
C ASN A 244 1.22 -5.16 -23.34
N ALA A 245 0.88 -4.63 -24.52
CA ALA A 245 1.54 -3.42 -25.05
C ALA A 245 1.22 -2.15 -24.24
N LYS A 246 0.09 -2.12 -23.53
CA LYS A 246 -0.27 -1.03 -22.62
C LYS A 246 0.25 -1.32 -21.22
N GLN A 247 0.68 -0.26 -20.53
CA GLN A 247 1.11 -0.33 -19.14
C GLN A 247 -0.05 -0.68 -18.20
N ASP A 248 0.23 -1.48 -17.18
CA ASP A 248 -0.57 -1.48 -15.96
C ASP A 248 -0.13 -0.32 -15.09
N ILE A 249 -1.08 0.57 -14.75
CA ILE A 249 -0.85 1.78 -13.95
C ILE A 249 -1.67 1.66 -12.67
N VAL A 250 -1.06 1.97 -11.51
CA VAL A 250 -1.71 2.04 -10.19
C VAL A 250 -1.35 3.37 -9.53
N SER A 251 -2.34 4.00 -8.92
CA SER A 251 -2.23 5.25 -8.16
C SER A 251 -1.94 4.97 -6.69
N TYR A 252 -1.02 5.72 -6.09
CA TYR A 252 -0.61 5.64 -4.70
C TYR A 252 -0.75 7.01 -4.01
N ASN A 253 -1.13 7.01 -2.74
CA ASN A 253 -1.33 8.22 -1.94
C ASN A 253 -1.23 7.93 -0.43
N GLY A 254 -0.88 8.94 0.36
CA GLY A 254 -0.95 8.88 1.82
C GLY A 254 0.10 7.98 2.47
N VAL A 255 1.24 7.80 1.80
CA VAL A 255 2.33 6.92 2.22
C VAL A 255 3.05 7.53 3.44
N SER A 256 3.13 6.80 4.54
CA SER A 256 3.94 7.20 5.70
C SER A 256 4.32 6.02 6.57
N VAL A 257 5.33 6.20 7.43
CA VAL A 257 5.69 5.23 8.47
C VAL A 257 5.80 5.94 9.81
N GLU A 258 4.91 5.60 10.74
CA GLU A 258 4.71 6.29 12.00
C GLU A 258 5.22 5.46 13.19
N ALA A 259 5.65 6.12 14.27
CA ALA A 259 6.02 5.44 15.52
C ALA A 259 4.82 4.99 16.38
N LYS A 260 3.59 5.34 15.96
CA LYS A 260 2.34 5.03 16.64
C LYS A 260 1.25 4.75 15.62
N VAL A 261 0.30 3.89 15.99
CA VAL A 261 -0.90 3.64 15.17
C VAL A 261 -1.68 4.94 14.98
N SER A 262 -1.96 5.27 13.70
CA SER A 262 -2.77 6.44 13.31
C SER A 262 -3.78 6.03 12.26
N THR A 263 -5.06 5.94 12.62
CA THR A 263 -6.11 5.43 11.75
C THR A 263 -6.88 6.51 10.99
N THR A 264 -6.74 7.77 11.37
CA THR A 264 -7.57 8.85 10.83
C THR A 264 -7.30 9.09 9.34
N ALA A 265 -8.37 9.21 8.55
CA ALA A 265 -8.33 9.52 7.13
C ALA A 265 -7.94 10.98 6.87
N SER A 266 -8.47 11.93 7.65
CA SER A 266 -8.07 13.33 7.58
C SER A 266 -7.06 13.65 8.68
N SER A 267 -5.83 13.98 8.33
CA SER A 267 -4.88 14.61 9.26
C SER A 267 -4.65 16.05 8.83
N SER A 268 -4.73 16.99 9.78
CA SER A 268 -4.30 18.37 9.56
C SER A 268 -2.78 18.35 9.35
N SER A 269 -2.32 18.75 8.17
CA SER A 269 -0.90 18.90 7.82
C SER A 269 -0.23 19.90 8.76
N THR A 270 0.26 19.43 9.91
CA THR A 270 1.10 20.24 10.79
C THR A 270 2.52 19.98 10.34
N GLY A 271 3.08 20.94 9.60
CA GLY A 271 4.38 20.82 8.94
C GLY A 271 5.49 20.38 9.89
N ALA A 272 6.37 19.52 9.38
CA ALA A 272 7.63 19.21 10.02
C ALA A 272 8.44 20.49 10.21
N ALA A 273 8.90 20.72 11.44
CA ALA A 273 9.68 21.86 11.85
C ALA A 273 11.02 21.89 11.12
N SER A 274 11.24 22.94 10.31
CA SER A 274 12.58 23.32 9.87
C SER A 274 13.33 23.95 11.05
N SER A 275 14.50 23.40 11.35
CA SER A 275 15.43 23.90 12.35
C SER A 275 16.18 25.13 11.84
N THR A 276 16.00 26.29 12.46
CA THR A 276 17.04 27.34 12.52
C THR A 276 16.88 28.19 13.79
N THR A 277 18.03 28.51 14.36
CA THR A 277 18.34 28.98 15.70
C THR A 277 17.93 30.45 15.99
N SER A 278 17.45 30.67 17.21
CA SER A 278 17.57 31.85 18.10
C SER A 278 17.35 33.28 17.58
N SER A 279 16.34 33.96 18.14
CA SER A 279 16.58 35.20 18.93
C SER A 279 15.41 35.53 19.87
N THR A 280 15.78 36.16 20.98
CA THR A 280 15.03 36.41 22.22
C THR A 280 14.11 37.64 22.15
N ALA A 281 13.17 37.69 23.11
CA ALA A 281 12.37 38.82 23.62
C ALA A 281 10.97 38.98 22.97
N SER A 282 9.89 39.34 23.67
CA SER A 282 9.52 39.47 25.08
C SER A 282 8.01 39.79 25.08
N SER A 283 7.26 39.33 26.10
CA SER A 283 6.00 39.88 26.66
C SER A 283 4.96 40.54 25.74
N THR A 284 3.67 40.15 25.83
CA THR A 284 2.63 40.80 26.67
C THR A 284 1.32 40.00 26.58
N ALA A 285 0.62 39.86 27.70
CA ALA A 285 -0.72 39.28 27.83
C ALA A 285 -1.81 40.31 27.54
N SER A 286 -2.98 39.84 27.08
CA SER A 286 -4.35 40.38 27.31
C SER A 286 -5.34 39.45 26.59
N GLU A 287 -6.13 38.66 27.31
CA GLU A 287 -7.50 38.95 27.80
C GLU A 287 -8.62 38.86 26.75
N SER A 288 -9.37 37.76 26.88
CA SER A 288 -10.85 37.63 26.95
C SER A 288 -11.75 38.66 26.24
N SER A 289 -12.69 38.16 25.42
CA SER A 289 -14.11 38.49 25.58
C SER A 289 -15.04 37.51 24.87
N SER A 290 -16.02 37.03 25.62
CA SER A 290 -17.24 36.29 25.28
C SER A 290 -18.25 37.06 24.42
N THR A 291 -19.17 36.35 23.74
CA THR A 291 -20.66 36.49 23.72
C THR A 291 -21.25 35.83 22.45
N THR A 292 -21.95 34.69 22.57
CA THR A 292 -23.40 34.41 22.72
C THR A 292 -24.26 34.40 21.45
N ASP A 293 -24.97 33.27 21.32
CA ASP A 293 -26.34 33.05 20.84
C ASP A 293 -26.76 33.47 19.41
N ASN A 294 -27.17 32.48 18.61
CA ASN A 294 -28.61 32.26 18.45
C ASN A 294 -28.95 30.88 17.85
N THR A 295 -29.83 30.20 18.57
CA THR A 295 -30.83 29.23 18.13
C THR A 295 -31.47 29.58 16.78
N ASP A 296 -31.68 28.57 15.93
CA ASP A 296 -33.03 28.35 15.41
C ASP A 296 -33.31 26.87 15.08
N THR A 297 -34.51 26.47 15.42
CA THR A 297 -35.04 25.11 15.40
C THR A 297 -36.02 25.03 14.24
N LYS A 298 -35.91 24.07 13.32
CA LYS A 298 -37.09 23.69 12.52
C LYS A 298 -37.13 22.22 12.14
N THR A 299 -38.20 21.63 12.62
CA THR A 299 -38.65 20.25 12.56
C THR A 299 -39.21 19.86 11.18
N ALA A 300 -38.94 18.60 10.81
CA ALA A 300 -39.70 17.62 10.01
C ALA A 300 -40.49 18.05 8.76
N ASP A 301 -40.31 17.29 7.68
CA ASP A 301 -41.40 16.41 7.24
C ASP A 301 -40.89 15.24 6.38
N THR A 302 -41.34 14.04 6.77
CA THR A 302 -41.23 12.76 6.08
C THR A 302 -42.56 12.48 5.38
N PRO A 303 -42.56 11.86 4.20
CA PRO A 303 -43.61 10.87 3.92
C PRO A 303 -43.03 9.49 3.60
N ALA A 304 -43.47 8.49 4.37
CA ALA A 304 -43.59 7.10 3.92
C ALA A 304 -44.71 7.04 2.84
N THR A 305 -44.82 6.08 1.93
CA THR A 305 -45.17 4.64 2.11
C THR A 305 -45.41 4.13 0.66
N THR A 306 -44.95 2.97 0.15
CA THR A 306 -45.57 1.62 0.27
C THR A 306 -45.07 0.75 -0.93
N PRO A 307 -45.03 -0.59 -0.82
CA PRO A 307 -44.28 -1.49 -1.71
C PRO A 307 -45.13 -2.18 -2.80
N ALA A 308 -44.46 -2.77 -3.79
CA ALA A 308 -45.07 -3.69 -4.75
C ALA A 308 -44.53 -5.12 -4.58
N THR A 309 -45.45 -6.06 -4.50
CA THR A 309 -45.27 -7.48 -4.21
C THR A 309 -45.34 -8.34 -5.47
N ALA A 310 -44.42 -9.31 -5.54
CA ALA A 310 -44.44 -10.67 -6.15
C ALA A 310 -45.03 -10.94 -7.55
N THR A 311 -44.29 -11.76 -8.32
CA THR A 311 -44.81 -13.04 -8.85
C THR A 311 -43.66 -14.04 -9.04
N THR A 312 -43.83 -15.23 -8.47
CA THR A 312 -42.97 -16.42 -8.57
C THR A 312 -43.40 -17.34 -9.73
N ALA A 313 -42.48 -18.24 -10.09
CA ALA A 313 -42.67 -19.65 -10.49
C ALA A 313 -42.08 -20.03 -11.88
N PRO A 314 -41.84 -21.34 -12.17
CA PRO A 314 -40.48 -21.88 -12.30
C PRO A 314 -40.24 -22.60 -13.64
N VAL A 315 -38.98 -22.86 -14.01
CA VAL A 315 -38.66 -23.86 -15.06
C VAL A 315 -37.55 -24.80 -14.59
N LYS A 316 -37.83 -26.08 -14.83
CA LYS A 316 -37.07 -27.28 -14.46
C LYS A 316 -35.83 -27.51 -15.34
N SER A 317 -34.80 -28.02 -14.67
CA SER A 317 -33.79 -29.06 -15.03
C SER A 317 -33.52 -29.45 -16.50
N SER A 318 -32.23 -29.42 -16.86
CA SER A 318 -31.49 -30.54 -17.49
C SER A 318 -29.98 -30.34 -17.24
N GLU A 319 -29.36 -31.20 -16.44
CA GLU A 319 -28.42 -32.26 -16.88
C GLU A 319 -27.02 -31.78 -17.38
N GLY A 320 -26.05 -31.85 -16.45
CA GLY A 320 -24.76 -32.54 -16.56
C GLY A 320 -23.84 -32.37 -17.79
N CYS A 321 -22.59 -31.95 -17.55
CA CYS A 321 -21.42 -32.72 -17.99
C CYS A 321 -20.11 -32.39 -17.25
N ALA A 322 -19.65 -33.41 -16.53
CA ALA A 322 -18.29 -33.87 -16.22
C ALA A 322 -17.06 -32.96 -16.39
N ARG A 323 -16.33 -32.80 -15.26
CA ARG A 323 -14.87 -32.73 -15.18
C ARG A 323 -14.25 -34.08 -15.59
N ARG A 324 -13.10 -34.06 -16.27
CA ARG A 324 -12.16 -35.18 -16.33
C ARG A 324 -10.78 -34.75 -15.81
N ASN A 325 -10.19 -35.73 -15.15
CA ASN A 325 -8.90 -35.87 -14.46
C ASN A 325 -7.71 -35.14 -15.08
#